data_AF-A0A672FUC5-F1
#
_entry.id   AF-A0A672FUC5-F1
#
_cell.length_a   1.000
_cell.length_b   1.000
_cell.length_c   1.000
_cell.angle_alpha   90.00
_cell.angle_beta   90.00
_cell.angle_gamma   90.00
#
_symmetry.space_group_name_H-M   'P 1'
#
loop_
_entity.id
_entity.type
_entity.pdbx_description
1 polymer ?
#
loop_
_entity_poly.entity_id
_entity_poly.type
_entity_poly.pdbx_seq_one_letter_code
_entity_poly.pdbx_strand_id
1 'polypeptide(L)'
;MRENCRSCLLARIFTFLSTFHSPPVPPATSLNSTLLVLGNEEVLLATCTAAASRPAAQLRWITGALEKNLRETTSVTELDNGTTTTVSSLFGVPRREISGHEVQCVVSSSALAEEHREAFTLQVFFPPMKVTIVETSDDTLECVSEGNPEPSVRWTRSDKTLPESDFRVDGGKLTFLRCASDLKGFYQCEVSNPYGQQSQQFYWTVCSGEAQAQFYIVDWCC
;
A
#
# COMPACT_ATOMS: atom_id res chain seq x y z
N MET A 1 43.99 86.26 -1.51
CA MET A 1 43.85 84.84 -1.90
C MET A 1 43.03 84.20 -0.77
N ARG A 2 41.69 84.24 -0.78
CA ARG A 2 40.74 83.36 -1.52
C ARG A 2 41.17 81.89 -1.41
N GLU A 3 40.35 80.91 -1.00
CA GLU A 3 38.93 80.75 -0.67
C GLU A 3 38.90 79.37 0.02
N ASN A 4 38.40 79.16 1.24
CA ASN A 4 37.03 79.23 1.75
C ASN A 4 36.57 77.82 2.17
N CYS A 5 35.98 77.79 3.36
CA CYS A 5 35.46 76.64 4.08
C CYS A 5 34.17 76.10 3.41
N ARG A 6 33.76 74.88 3.82
CA ARG A 6 32.45 74.20 3.63
C ARG A 6 32.37 73.14 2.51
N SER A 7 32.35 71.87 2.90
CA SER A 7 31.14 71.05 2.70
C SER A 7 31.22 69.66 3.34
N CYS A 8 30.19 69.40 4.14
CA CYS A 8 29.48 68.14 4.34
C CYS A 8 30.22 66.94 4.96
N LEU A 9 30.10 66.87 6.29
CA LEU A 9 29.79 65.62 6.96
C LEU A 9 28.71 64.85 6.19
N LEU A 10 29.06 63.70 5.63
CA LEU A 10 28.12 62.62 5.40
C LEU A 10 28.75 61.34 5.97
N ALA A 11 28.89 61.33 7.31
CA ALA A 11 28.84 60.08 8.03
C ALA A 11 27.47 59.47 7.71
N ARG A 12 27.43 58.52 6.79
CA ARG A 12 26.26 57.68 6.58
C ARG A 12 26.09 56.86 7.84
N ILE A 13 25.32 57.39 8.77
CA ILE A 13 24.67 56.63 9.82
C ILE A 13 23.79 55.65 9.05
N PHE A 14 24.28 54.44 8.82
CA PHE A 14 23.40 53.32 8.58
C PHE A 14 22.67 53.09 9.90
N THR A 15 21.54 53.77 10.05
CA THR A 15 20.51 53.35 10.98
C THR A 15 20.15 51.92 10.57
N PHE A 16 20.73 50.95 11.28
CA PHE A 16 20.12 49.64 11.38
C PHE A 16 18.75 49.90 12.03
N LEU A 17 17.72 50.03 11.19
CA LEU A 17 16.36 49.76 11.62
C LEU A 17 16.39 48.28 12.02
N SER A 18 16.69 48.02 13.29
CA SER A 18 16.40 46.75 13.93
C SER A 18 14.88 46.64 13.91
N THR A 19 14.39 46.09 12.81
CA THR A 19 13.02 45.64 12.71
C THR A 19 12.89 44.53 13.74
N PHE A 20 12.11 44.78 14.79
CA PHE A 20 11.71 43.79 15.80
C PHE A 20 10.90 42.70 15.09
N HIS A 21 11.58 41.79 14.39
CA HIS A 21 10.95 40.60 13.86
C HIS A 21 10.81 39.60 15.01
N SER A 22 9.58 39.15 15.25
CA SER A 22 9.32 38.04 16.17
C SER A 22 10.22 36.86 15.83
N PRO A 23 10.78 36.15 16.84
CA PRO A 23 11.73 35.07 16.58
C PRO A 23 11.10 33.98 15.70
N PRO A 24 11.86 33.42 14.75
CA PRO A 24 11.37 32.32 13.93
C PRO A 24 11.08 31.10 14.82
N VAL A 25 9.96 30.43 14.56
CA VAL A 25 9.53 29.23 15.29
C VAL A 25 9.38 28.09 14.29
N PRO A 26 10.18 27.01 14.42
CA PRO A 26 10.08 25.87 13.53
C PRO A 26 8.71 25.17 13.71
N PRO A 27 8.12 24.66 12.61
CA PRO A 27 6.85 23.94 12.68
C PRO A 27 7.00 22.60 13.43
N ALA A 28 5.97 22.21 14.19
CA ALA A 28 5.79 20.83 14.61
C ALA A 28 5.13 20.03 13.50
N THR A 29 5.85 19.07 12.91
CA THR A 29 5.39 18.28 11.77
C THR A 29 4.70 16.99 12.21
N SER A 30 3.63 16.61 11.52
CA SER A 30 2.99 15.30 11.69
C SER A 30 2.34 14.84 10.38
N LEU A 31 2.37 13.54 10.13
CA LEU A 31 1.76 12.91 8.96
C LEU A 31 0.84 11.77 9.42
N ASN A 32 -0.44 11.88 9.10
CA ASN A 32 -1.46 10.89 9.43
C ASN A 32 -2.03 10.31 8.14
N SER A 33 -1.87 9.00 7.94
CA SER A 33 -2.49 8.27 6.84
C SER A 33 -3.82 7.64 7.26
N THR A 34 -4.71 7.45 6.30
CA THR A 34 -5.98 6.74 6.49
C THR A 34 -5.87 5.30 6.01
N LEU A 35 -6.68 4.41 6.59
CA LEU A 35 -6.82 3.04 6.09
C LEU A 35 -7.63 3.07 4.80
N LEU A 36 -7.05 2.56 3.71
CA LEU A 36 -7.67 2.60 2.39
C LEU A 36 -8.26 1.24 2.04
N VAL A 37 -9.54 1.20 1.71
CA VAL A 37 -10.22 0.03 1.16
C VAL A 37 -10.56 0.31 -0.30
N LEU A 38 -10.37 -0.68 -1.17
CA LEU A 38 -10.68 -0.58 -2.60
C LEU A 38 -12.08 -0.03 -2.82
N GLY A 39 -12.18 1.04 -3.63
CA GLY A 39 -13.43 1.74 -3.85
C GLY A 39 -13.38 2.66 -5.07
N ASN A 40 -14.53 3.24 -5.41
CA ASN A 40 -14.70 4.11 -6.58
C ASN A 40 -14.89 5.58 -6.23
N GLU A 41 -14.98 5.89 -4.94
CA GLU A 41 -15.17 7.26 -4.46
C GLU A 41 -13.83 7.89 -4.07
N GLU A 42 -13.75 9.21 -4.20
CA GLU A 42 -12.59 9.96 -3.73
C GLU A 42 -12.64 10.06 -2.19
N VAL A 43 -11.55 9.65 -1.54
CA VAL A 43 -11.42 9.67 -0.09
C VAL A 43 -10.15 10.42 0.33
N LEU A 44 -10.09 10.82 1.59
CA LEU A 44 -8.87 11.34 2.20
C LEU A 44 -7.85 10.20 2.31
N LEU A 45 -6.65 10.38 1.75
CA LEU A 45 -5.54 9.41 1.79
C LEU A 45 -4.55 9.67 2.92
N ALA A 46 -4.20 10.94 3.10
CA ALA A 46 -3.28 11.37 4.14
C ALA A 46 -3.44 12.86 4.45
N THR A 47 -3.05 13.24 5.66
CA THR A 47 -2.99 14.64 6.10
C THR A 47 -1.62 14.91 6.70
N CYS A 48 -0.96 15.93 6.18
CA CYS A 48 0.29 16.46 6.68
C CYS A 48 0.04 17.81 7.36
N THR A 49 0.57 17.98 8.56
CA THR A 49 0.37 19.18 9.38
C THR A 49 1.70 19.77 9.78
N ALA A 50 1.87 21.07 9.56
CA ALA A 50 2.97 21.88 10.07
C ALA A 50 2.39 22.90 11.07
N ALA A 51 2.39 22.54 12.35
CA ALA A 51 1.73 23.30 13.40
C ALA A 51 2.61 24.39 14.00
N ALA A 52 1.97 25.50 14.40
CA ALA A 52 2.57 26.60 15.16
C ALA A 52 3.89 27.15 14.56
N SER A 53 3.95 27.29 13.23
CA SER A 53 5.12 27.81 12.54
C SER A 53 5.15 29.33 12.48
N ARG A 54 6.35 29.92 12.52
CA ARG A 54 6.57 31.34 12.24
C ARG A 54 7.87 31.52 11.44
N PRO A 55 7.83 32.01 10.19
CA PRO A 55 6.64 32.34 9.40
C PRO A 55 5.88 31.09 8.95
N ALA A 56 4.78 31.26 8.22
CA ALA A 56 3.96 30.14 7.76
C ALA A 56 4.77 29.13 6.95
N ALA A 57 4.69 27.86 7.36
CA ALA A 57 5.32 26.76 6.66
C ALA A 57 4.55 26.41 5.39
N GLN A 58 5.29 26.13 4.32
CA GLN A 58 4.77 25.67 3.05
C GLN A 58 4.84 24.14 2.99
N LEU A 59 3.70 23.52 2.70
CA LEU A 59 3.59 22.08 2.49
C LEU A 59 3.43 21.82 1.00
N ARG A 60 4.13 20.79 0.51
CA ARG A 60 3.95 20.25 -0.84
C ARG A 60 4.04 18.74 -0.82
N TRP A 61 3.27 18.08 -1.67
CA TRP A 61 3.34 16.63 -1.84
C TRP A 61 4.26 16.26 -3.00
N ILE A 62 5.05 15.21 -2.81
CA ILE A 62 5.78 14.53 -3.88
C ILE A 62 5.10 13.18 -4.06
N THR A 63 4.35 13.02 -5.15
CA THR A 63 3.54 11.82 -5.45
C THR A 63 4.05 11.04 -6.66
N GLY A 64 5.13 11.48 -7.29
CA GLY A 64 5.73 10.83 -8.45
C GLY A 64 4.74 10.61 -9.59
N ALA A 65 4.59 9.36 -10.05
CA ALA A 65 3.70 9.01 -11.15
C ALA A 65 2.20 9.25 -10.86
N LEU A 66 1.81 9.47 -9.60
CA LEU A 66 0.42 9.62 -9.17
C LEU A 66 -0.11 11.06 -9.23
N GLU A 67 0.71 12.06 -9.58
CA GLU A 67 0.33 13.49 -9.59
C GLU A 67 -1.01 13.78 -10.28
N LYS A 68 -1.34 13.07 -11.37
CA LYS A 68 -2.56 13.30 -12.15
C LYS A 68 -3.82 12.67 -11.54
N ASN A 69 -3.66 11.71 -10.64
CA ASN A 69 -4.76 10.92 -10.06
C ASN A 69 -5.10 11.35 -8.63
N LEU A 70 -4.31 12.27 -8.06
CA LEU A 70 -4.44 12.71 -6.68
C LEU A 70 -4.75 14.21 -6.64
N ARG A 71 -5.55 14.61 -5.65
CA ARG A 71 -5.94 15.99 -5.43
C ARG A 71 -5.39 16.45 -4.08
N GLU A 72 -4.64 17.54 -4.08
CA GLU A 72 -4.16 18.18 -2.85
C GLU A 72 -5.04 19.36 -2.45
N THR A 73 -5.17 19.60 -1.15
CA THR A 73 -5.82 20.80 -0.61
C THR A 73 -5.07 21.27 0.62
N THR A 74 -4.68 22.53 0.62
CA THR A 74 -3.94 23.14 1.74
C THR A 74 -4.79 24.21 2.39
N SER A 75 -4.84 24.19 3.71
CA SER A 75 -5.49 25.18 4.56
C SER A 75 -4.48 25.76 5.53
N VAL A 76 -4.56 27.07 5.77
CA VAL A 76 -3.69 27.79 6.70
C VAL A 76 -4.57 28.42 7.76
N THR A 77 -4.23 28.20 9.02
CA THR A 77 -4.91 28.77 10.17
C THR A 77 -3.93 29.65 10.94
N GLU A 78 -4.30 30.90 11.17
CA GLU A 78 -3.52 31.83 11.99
C GLU A 78 -3.96 31.70 13.45
N LEU A 79 -2.99 31.60 14.35
CA LEU A 79 -3.24 31.58 15.79
C LEU A 79 -2.97 32.97 16.38
N ASP A 80 -3.64 33.31 17.48
CA ASP A 80 -3.52 34.61 18.16
C ASP A 80 -2.08 34.95 18.60
N ASN A 81 -1.23 33.94 18.75
CA ASN A 81 0.20 34.09 19.06
C ASN A 81 1.05 34.51 17.83
N GLY A 82 0.42 34.78 16.68
CA GLY A 82 1.04 35.11 15.40
C GLY A 82 1.84 33.97 14.77
N THR A 83 1.63 32.72 15.22
CA THR A 83 2.07 31.52 14.51
C THR A 83 0.95 31.02 13.62
N THR A 84 1.27 30.25 12.60
CA THR A 84 0.29 29.66 11.71
C THR A 84 0.43 28.15 11.70
N THR A 85 -0.71 27.45 11.63
CA THR A 85 -0.74 26.01 11.39
C THR A 85 -1.22 25.76 9.97
N THR A 86 -0.34 25.17 9.16
CA THR A 86 -0.67 24.80 7.77
C THR A 86 -0.96 23.30 7.72
N VAL A 87 -2.11 22.93 7.18
CA VAL A 87 -2.57 21.54 7.02
C VAL A 87 -2.79 21.28 5.54
N SER A 88 -2.12 20.26 5.00
CA SER A 88 -2.32 19.79 3.63
C SER A 88 -2.89 18.38 3.63
N SER A 89 -4.00 18.20 2.92
CA SER A 89 -4.71 16.93 2.80
C SER A 89 -4.63 16.43 1.36
N LEU A 90 -4.30 15.16 1.21
CA LEU A 90 -4.19 14.46 -0.05
C LEU A 90 -5.41 13.56 -0.25
N PHE A 91 -6.08 13.69 -1.39
CA PHE A 91 -7.28 12.96 -1.75
C PHE A 91 -7.05 12.14 -3.01
N GLY A 92 -7.77 11.03 -3.14
CA GLY A 92 -7.76 10.21 -4.33
C GLY A 92 -8.71 9.03 -4.22
N VAL A 93 -8.90 8.32 -5.33
CA VAL A 93 -9.72 7.11 -5.37
C VAL A 93 -8.85 5.90 -5.01
N PRO A 94 -9.20 5.10 -3.99
CA PRO A 94 -8.39 3.97 -3.55
C PRO A 94 -8.48 2.83 -4.56
N ARG A 95 -7.57 2.83 -5.54
CA ARG A 95 -7.44 1.78 -6.57
C ARG A 95 -6.22 0.89 -6.32
N ARG A 96 -6.20 -0.28 -6.95
CA ARG A 96 -5.05 -1.21 -6.84
C ARG A 96 -3.77 -0.57 -7.38
N GLU A 97 -3.90 0.27 -8.41
CA GLU A 97 -2.77 0.92 -9.07
C GLU A 97 -2.03 1.94 -8.18
N ILE A 98 -2.68 2.52 -7.16
CA ILE A 98 -2.02 3.46 -6.25
C ILE A 98 -1.35 2.76 -5.07
N SER A 99 -1.69 1.49 -4.81
CA SER A 99 -1.10 0.71 -3.72
C SER A 99 0.39 0.47 -3.97
N GLY A 100 1.21 0.45 -2.92
CA GLY A 100 2.66 0.24 -3.01
C GLY A 100 3.45 1.47 -3.48
N HIS A 101 2.80 2.57 -3.84
CA HIS A 101 3.47 3.81 -4.20
C HIS A 101 3.84 4.62 -2.96
N GLU A 102 5.07 5.17 -2.94
CA GLU A 102 5.52 6.08 -1.90
C GLU A 102 5.10 7.52 -2.22
N VAL A 103 4.60 8.20 -1.21
CA VAL A 103 4.24 9.62 -1.24
C VAL A 103 5.00 10.33 -0.12
N GLN A 104 5.50 11.53 -0.40
CA GLN A 104 6.25 12.33 0.57
C GLN A 104 5.60 13.68 0.80
N CYS A 105 5.37 14.06 2.06
CA CYS A 105 5.08 15.44 2.42
C CYS A 105 6.39 16.18 2.65
N VAL A 106 6.61 17.27 1.93
CA VAL A 106 7.75 18.16 2.13
C VAL A 106 7.29 19.43 2.81
N VAL A 107 7.87 19.70 3.98
CA VAL A 107 7.61 20.89 4.80
C VAL A 107 8.80 21.83 4.67
N SER A 108 8.53 23.04 4.17
CA SER A 108 9.53 24.08 3.96
C SER A 108 9.16 25.32 4.77
N SER A 109 10.12 25.89 5.48
CA SER A 109 9.96 27.14 6.23
C SER A 109 11.33 27.79 6.43
N SER A 110 11.40 29.12 6.48
CA SER A 110 12.65 29.82 6.79
C SER A 110 13.13 29.61 8.23
N ALA A 111 12.27 29.07 9.10
CA ALA A 111 12.64 28.65 10.45
C ALA A 111 13.35 27.28 10.49
N LEU A 112 13.37 26.54 9.37
CA LEU A 112 14.06 25.25 9.23
C LEU A 112 15.39 25.45 8.50
N ALA A 113 16.43 24.76 8.94
CA ALA A 113 17.73 24.77 8.26
C ALA A 113 17.67 24.03 6.91
N GLU A 114 16.91 22.94 6.86
CA GLU A 114 16.65 22.13 5.67
C GLU A 114 15.16 21.80 5.58
N GLU A 115 14.70 21.48 4.38
CA GLU A 115 13.31 21.05 4.18
C GLU A 115 13.09 19.69 4.85
N HIS A 116 12.07 19.60 5.69
CA HIS A 116 11.70 18.36 6.35
C HIS A 116 10.85 17.49 5.40
N ARG A 117 11.06 16.17 5.43
CA ARG A 117 10.40 15.23 4.52
C ARG A 117 9.86 14.04 5.29
N GLU A 118 8.56 13.81 5.17
CA GLU A 118 7.88 12.65 5.73
C GLU A 118 7.36 11.76 4.60
N ALA A 119 7.86 10.53 4.51
CA ALA A 119 7.50 9.57 3.47
C ALA A 119 6.56 8.49 4.01
N PHE A 120 5.61 8.04 3.20
CA PHE A 120 4.77 6.90 3.51
C PHE A 120 4.35 6.14 2.24
N THR A 121 4.14 4.84 2.37
CA THR A 121 3.65 4.00 1.26
C THR A 121 2.14 3.82 1.36
N LEU A 122 1.42 4.11 0.28
CA LEU A 122 -0.02 3.86 0.17
C LEU A 122 -0.29 2.35 0.23
N GLN A 123 -1.23 1.93 1.07
CA GLN A 123 -1.68 0.53 1.14
C GLN A 123 -3.19 0.46 0.96
N VAL A 124 -3.64 -0.14 -0.14
CA VAL A 124 -5.06 -0.32 -0.45
C VAL A 124 -5.46 -1.77 -0.20
N PHE A 125 -6.38 -1.98 0.73
CA PHE A 125 -6.87 -3.29 1.13
C PHE A 125 -8.11 -3.71 0.34
N PHE A 126 -8.21 -5.00 0.02
CA PHE A 126 -9.31 -5.58 -0.74
C PHE A 126 -9.48 -7.08 -0.46
N PRO A 127 -10.71 -7.62 -0.59
CA PRO A 127 -10.99 -9.04 -0.40
C PRO A 127 -10.28 -9.93 -1.44
N PRO A 128 -10.21 -11.25 -1.22
CA PRO A 128 -9.78 -12.19 -2.24
C PRO A 128 -10.62 -12.00 -3.51
N MET A 129 -9.94 -11.81 -4.63
CA MET A 129 -10.57 -11.70 -5.94
C MET A 129 -10.60 -13.08 -6.62
N LYS A 130 -10.51 -13.11 -7.95
CA LYS A 130 -10.59 -14.31 -8.79
C LYS A 130 -9.82 -15.50 -8.19
N VAL A 131 -10.55 -16.46 -7.62
CA VAL A 131 -9.99 -17.71 -7.10
C VAL A 131 -9.86 -18.72 -8.23
N THR A 132 -8.66 -19.26 -8.41
CA THR A 132 -8.38 -20.26 -9.43
C THR A 132 -7.70 -21.46 -8.78
N ILE A 133 -8.13 -22.66 -9.16
CA ILE A 133 -7.43 -23.90 -8.80
C ILE A 133 -6.66 -24.35 -10.03
N VAL A 134 -5.35 -24.56 -9.88
CA VAL A 134 -4.45 -25.00 -10.94
C VAL A 134 -3.82 -26.33 -10.54
N GLU A 135 -3.66 -27.22 -11.52
CA GLU A 135 -2.86 -28.44 -11.36
C GLU A 135 -1.39 -28.06 -11.56
N THR A 136 -0.57 -28.21 -10.51
CA THR A 136 0.87 -27.88 -10.58
C THR A 136 1.75 -29.10 -10.86
N SER A 137 1.24 -30.30 -10.55
CA SER A 137 1.82 -31.61 -10.85
C SER A 137 0.69 -32.63 -10.97
N ASP A 138 1.02 -33.86 -11.40
CA ASP A 138 0.05 -34.95 -11.56
C ASP A 138 -0.72 -35.29 -10.27
N ASP A 139 -0.26 -34.83 -9.11
CA ASP A 139 -0.79 -35.14 -7.79
C ASP A 139 -0.99 -33.89 -6.90
N THR A 140 -0.84 -32.67 -7.44
CA THR A 140 -0.94 -31.44 -6.62
C THR A 140 -1.82 -30.39 -7.26
N LEU A 141 -2.77 -29.91 -6.47
CA LEU A 141 -3.61 -28.75 -6.76
C LEU A 141 -3.10 -27.54 -5.96
N GLU A 142 -3.00 -26.39 -6.62
CA GLU A 142 -2.70 -25.11 -5.97
C GLU A 142 -3.88 -24.15 -6.16
N CYS A 143 -4.33 -23.53 -5.06
CA CYS A 143 -5.35 -22.52 -5.09
C CYS A 143 -4.70 -21.13 -5.01
N VAL A 144 -4.96 -20.30 -6.02
CA VAL A 144 -4.37 -18.98 -6.19
C VAL A 144 -5.47 -17.93 -6.24
N SER A 145 -5.31 -16.86 -5.48
CA SER A 145 -6.18 -15.68 -5.51
C SER A 145 -5.38 -14.45 -5.10
N GLU A 146 -5.67 -13.31 -5.72
CA GLU A 146 -5.12 -12.02 -5.29
C GLU A 146 -5.97 -11.44 -4.15
N GLY A 147 -5.32 -10.92 -3.11
CA GLY A 147 -5.96 -10.20 -2.02
C GLY A 147 -4.96 -9.33 -1.29
N ASN A 148 -5.41 -8.27 -0.63
CA ASN A 148 -4.57 -7.49 0.28
C ASN A 148 -5.32 -7.22 1.59
N PRO A 149 -4.88 -7.75 2.74
CA PRO A 149 -3.69 -8.59 2.95
C PRO A 149 -3.75 -9.92 2.22
N GLU A 150 -2.58 -10.54 2.04
CA GLU A 150 -2.42 -11.86 1.44
C GLU A 150 -3.41 -12.84 2.09
N PRO A 151 -4.28 -13.50 1.30
CA PRO A 151 -5.37 -14.25 1.88
C PRO A 151 -4.93 -15.67 2.29
N SER A 152 -5.57 -16.18 3.34
CA SER A 152 -5.38 -17.55 3.80
C SER A 152 -6.22 -18.52 2.97
N VAL A 153 -5.70 -19.73 2.71
CA VAL A 153 -6.37 -20.78 1.94
C VAL A 153 -6.74 -21.95 2.85
N ARG A 154 -7.96 -22.47 2.69
CA ARG A 154 -8.45 -23.68 3.36
C ARG A 154 -9.01 -24.65 2.33
N TRP A 155 -8.48 -25.86 2.29
CA TRP A 155 -8.99 -26.94 1.46
C TRP A 155 -10.05 -27.75 2.19
N THR A 156 -11.12 -28.08 1.47
CA THR A 156 -12.22 -28.92 1.93
C THR A 156 -12.65 -29.86 0.80
N ARG A 157 -13.36 -30.93 1.16
CA ARG A 157 -13.91 -31.90 0.22
C ARG A 157 -15.39 -32.08 0.53
N SER A 158 -16.23 -32.09 -0.51
CA SER A 158 -17.69 -31.97 -0.35
C SER A 158 -18.36 -33.19 0.30
N ASP A 159 -17.75 -34.37 0.20
CA ASP A 159 -18.32 -35.66 0.62
C ASP A 159 -17.55 -36.35 1.75
N LYS A 160 -16.30 -35.92 2.05
CA LYS A 160 -15.41 -36.59 2.99
C LYS A 160 -14.48 -35.60 3.68
N THR A 161 -13.86 -36.06 4.77
CA THR A 161 -12.70 -35.38 5.36
C THR A 161 -11.48 -35.51 4.44
N LEU A 162 -10.48 -34.63 4.65
CA LEU A 162 -9.15 -34.75 4.07
C LEU A 162 -8.21 -35.39 5.11
N PRO A 163 -8.19 -36.73 5.27
CA PRO A 163 -7.29 -37.36 6.22
C PRO A 163 -5.82 -37.16 5.79
N GLU A 164 -4.95 -36.91 6.78
CA GLU A 164 -3.51 -36.71 6.56
C GLU A 164 -2.81 -37.94 5.95
N SER A 165 -3.45 -39.13 5.98
CA SER A 165 -2.94 -40.34 5.31
C SER A 165 -3.03 -40.27 3.78
N ASP A 166 -3.99 -39.52 3.25
CA ASP A 166 -4.28 -39.45 1.81
C ASP A 166 -3.88 -38.10 1.21
N PHE A 167 -3.76 -37.07 2.04
CA PHE A 167 -3.55 -35.69 1.60
C PHE A 167 -2.49 -34.99 2.44
N ARG A 168 -1.73 -34.11 1.79
CA ARG A 168 -0.87 -33.12 2.44
C ARG A 168 -1.33 -31.72 2.03
N VAL A 169 -1.62 -30.88 3.02
CA VAL A 169 -1.94 -29.47 2.79
C VAL A 169 -0.76 -28.61 3.24
N ASP A 170 -0.24 -27.77 2.34
CA ASP A 170 0.85 -26.84 2.62
C ASP A 170 0.51 -25.47 2.02
N GLY A 171 0.07 -24.55 2.88
CA GLY A 171 -0.46 -23.25 2.47
C GLY A 171 -1.62 -23.40 1.47
N GLY A 172 -1.43 -22.87 0.26
CA GLY A 172 -2.39 -22.94 -0.84
C GLY A 172 -2.43 -24.28 -1.59
N LYS A 173 -1.54 -25.23 -1.28
CA LYS A 173 -1.37 -26.47 -2.02
C LYS A 173 -2.01 -27.67 -1.34
N LEU A 174 -2.66 -28.51 -2.14
CA LEU A 174 -3.22 -29.81 -1.77
C LEU A 174 -2.55 -30.90 -2.61
N THR A 175 -1.73 -31.71 -1.97
CA THR A 175 -1.03 -32.85 -2.60
C THR A 175 -1.72 -34.15 -2.22
N PHE A 176 -1.98 -34.99 -3.21
CA PHE A 176 -2.54 -36.33 -3.09
C PHE A 176 -1.40 -37.33 -2.88
N LEU A 177 -1.40 -38.04 -1.75
CA LEU A 177 -0.31 -38.96 -1.37
C LEU A 177 -0.43 -40.35 -2.03
N ARG A 178 -1.58 -40.65 -2.64
CA ARG A 178 -1.83 -41.90 -3.36
C ARG A 178 -2.76 -41.68 -4.56
N CYS A 179 -2.63 -42.54 -5.57
CA CYS A 179 -3.48 -42.52 -6.76
C CYS A 179 -4.57 -43.60 -6.62
N ALA A 180 -5.81 -43.19 -6.30
CA ALA A 180 -6.89 -44.16 -6.12
C ALA A 180 -8.26 -43.60 -6.52
N SER A 181 -9.12 -44.48 -7.02
CA SER A 181 -10.44 -44.11 -7.55
C SER A 181 -11.39 -43.55 -6.49
N ASP A 182 -11.18 -43.87 -5.22
CA ASP A 182 -11.97 -43.36 -4.08
C ASP A 182 -11.64 -41.90 -3.70
N LEU A 183 -10.52 -41.38 -4.23
CA LEU A 183 -10.12 -39.97 -4.12
C LEU A 183 -10.75 -39.08 -5.20
N LYS A 184 -11.48 -39.66 -6.16
CA LYS A 184 -12.33 -38.91 -7.10
C LYS A 184 -13.35 -38.07 -6.34
N GLY A 185 -13.57 -36.84 -6.79
CA GLY A 185 -14.62 -36.00 -6.23
C GLY A 185 -14.36 -34.51 -6.36
N PHE A 186 -15.24 -33.75 -5.72
CA PHE A 186 -15.15 -32.29 -5.67
C PHE A 186 -14.30 -31.84 -4.48
N TYR A 187 -13.25 -31.10 -4.80
CA TYR A 187 -12.38 -30.41 -3.86
C TYR A 187 -12.69 -28.93 -3.93
N GLN A 188 -12.76 -28.28 -2.78
CA GLN A 188 -13.07 -26.86 -2.68
C GLN A 188 -11.94 -26.16 -1.96
N CYS A 189 -11.38 -25.14 -2.60
CA CYS A 189 -10.53 -24.18 -1.89
C CYS A 189 -11.35 -22.97 -1.49
N GLU A 190 -11.23 -22.58 -0.23
CA GLU A 190 -11.77 -21.35 0.30
C GLU A 190 -10.62 -20.41 0.62
N VAL A 191 -10.71 -19.18 0.15
CA VAL A 191 -9.70 -18.15 0.30
C VAL A 191 -10.30 -16.99 1.07
N SER A 192 -9.62 -16.52 2.12
CA SER A 192 -10.17 -15.50 3.02
C SER A 192 -9.13 -14.53 3.58
N ASN A 193 -9.52 -13.27 3.70
CA ASN A 193 -8.80 -12.25 4.45
C ASN A 193 -9.81 -11.39 5.27
N PRO A 194 -9.37 -10.42 6.10
CA PRO A 194 -10.28 -9.61 6.92
C PRO A 194 -11.34 -8.82 6.15
N TYR A 195 -11.16 -8.66 4.83
CA TYR A 195 -12.04 -7.87 3.96
C TYR A 195 -13.03 -8.74 3.18
N GLY A 196 -12.88 -10.07 3.17
CA GLY A 196 -13.84 -10.97 2.57
C GLY A 196 -13.34 -12.38 2.33
N GLN A 197 -14.20 -13.18 1.71
CA GLN A 197 -13.99 -14.60 1.45
C GLN A 197 -14.53 -14.98 0.09
N GLN A 198 -13.86 -15.91 -0.58
CA GLN A 198 -14.26 -16.50 -1.85
C GLN A 198 -13.94 -18.00 -1.84
N SER A 199 -14.59 -18.78 -2.70
CA SER A 199 -14.31 -20.20 -2.82
C SER A 199 -14.46 -20.68 -4.25
N GLN A 200 -13.69 -21.69 -4.63
CA GLN A 200 -13.78 -22.35 -5.93
C GLN A 200 -13.77 -23.86 -5.77
N GLN A 201 -14.53 -24.55 -6.62
CA GLN A 201 -14.58 -26.01 -6.67
C GLN A 201 -13.82 -26.56 -7.88
N PHE A 202 -13.21 -27.72 -7.69
CA PHE A 202 -12.48 -28.46 -8.70
C PHE A 202 -12.84 -29.95 -8.62
N TYR A 203 -13.10 -30.59 -9.77
CA TYR A 203 -13.41 -32.01 -9.82
C TYR A 203 -12.16 -32.82 -10.15
N TRP A 204 -11.62 -33.50 -9.14
CA TRP A 204 -10.45 -34.37 -9.29
C TRP A 204 -10.84 -35.74 -9.82
N THR A 205 -10.08 -36.25 -10.79
CA THR A 205 -10.32 -37.56 -11.40
C THR A 205 -9.28 -38.60 -10.98
N VAL A 206 -8.07 -38.61 -11.52
CA VAL A 206 -6.96 -39.48 -11.08
C VAL A 206 -5.66 -38.82 -11.50
N CYS A 207 -4.59 -39.00 -10.72
CA CYS A 207 -3.25 -38.58 -11.12
C CYS A 207 -2.86 -39.23 -12.47
N SER A 208 -2.35 -38.45 -13.41
CA SER A 208 -1.81 -38.92 -14.69
C SER A 208 -0.42 -39.54 -14.52
N GLY A 209 -0.35 -40.67 -13.82
CA GLY A 209 0.85 -41.51 -13.74
C GLY A 209 0.44 -42.98 -13.90
N GLU A 210 0.92 -43.62 -14.97
CA GLU A 210 0.59 -44.95 -15.46
C GLU A 210 0.12 -45.99 -14.42
N ALA A 211 -1.14 -46.41 -14.55
CA ALA A 211 -1.48 -47.83 -14.47
C ALA A 211 -1.97 -48.26 -15.85
N GLN A 212 -1.04 -48.25 -16.82
CA GLN A 212 -1.19 -49.11 -17.99
C GLN A 212 -1.16 -50.54 -17.44
N ALA A 213 -2.35 -51.06 -17.18
CA ALA A 213 -2.55 -52.46 -16.86
C ALA A 213 -1.75 -53.26 -17.87
N GLN A 214 -0.78 -54.00 -17.34
CA GLN A 214 -0.07 -55.08 -17.97
C GLN A 214 -1.07 -55.89 -18.81
N PHE A 215 -1.13 -55.59 -20.12
CA PHE A 215 -1.81 -56.44 -21.07
C PHE A 215 -1.06 -57.76 -21.00
N TYR A 216 -1.62 -58.73 -20.28
CA TYR A 216 -1.27 -60.12 -20.47
C TYR A 216 -1.61 -60.45 -21.92
N ILE A 217 -0.64 -60.27 -22.82
CA ILE A 217 -0.59 -61.04 -24.06
C ILE A 217 -0.29 -62.47 -23.60
N VAL A 218 -1.34 -63.22 -23.33
CA VAL A 218 -1.27 -64.68 -23.37
C VAL A 218 -1.42 -65.09 -24.82
N ASP A 219 -0.35 -64.90 -25.60
CA ASP A 219 -0.13 -65.71 -26.78
C ASP A 219 0.41 -67.06 -26.30
N TRP A 220 -0.50 -68.00 -26.05
CA TRP A 220 -0.15 -69.40 -26.12
C TRP A 220 -0.30 -69.83 -27.59
N CYS A 221 0.83 -69.93 -28.28
CA CYS A 221 0.94 -70.85 -29.39
C CYS A 221 0.64 -72.27 -28.88
N CYS A 222 -0.39 -72.90 -29.45
CA CYS A 222 -0.40 -74.30 -29.88
C CYS A 222 -1.56 -74.51 -30.87
#